data_AF-A0A5N6RWM8-F1
#
_entry.id   AF-A0A5N6RWM8-F1
#
_cell.length_a   1.000
_cell.length_b   1.000
_cell.length_c   1.000
_cell.angle_alpha   90.00
_cell.angle_beta   90.00
_cell.angle_gamma   90.00
#
_symmetry.space_group_name_H-M   'P 1'
#
loop_
_entity.id
_entity.type
_entity.pdbx_description
1 polymer ?
#
loop_
_entity_poly.entity_id
_entity_poly.type
_entity_poly.pdbx_seq_one_letter_code
_entity_poly.pdbx_strand_id
1 'polypeptide(L)'
;MHRSLTMTTTVLHHDDYAQSRWKNGLGVTRTVDIAPEDASFDTFAWRVSMADVGDPTPFSPLPGVDRWLMPVAGSGFELTINGVPYRPARGEVVHFSGDDEAAGGASGSGSRDLNLMVRRSHAAADLRTLAIAANAPLAARTLTAHGGTVLAILLDGDAEVAGAKLSTFDAVRLSEDAREAFETAAGCLLAVASLAGR
;
A
#
# COMPACT_ATOMS: atom_id res chain seq x y z
N MET A 1 -26.90 16.30 9.78
CA MET A 1 -25.70 16.93 10.35
C MET A 1 -24.56 16.68 9.38
N HIS A 2 -24.15 17.66 8.57
CA HIS A 2 -22.96 17.53 7.73
C HIS A 2 -21.75 17.54 8.66
N ARG A 3 -21.11 16.39 8.86
CA ARG A 3 -19.83 16.32 9.55
C ARG A 3 -18.84 17.04 8.62
N SER A 4 -18.34 18.21 9.01
CA SER A 4 -17.28 18.89 8.27
C SER A 4 -16.07 17.96 8.31
N LEU A 5 -15.78 17.28 7.20
CA LEU A 5 -14.60 16.44 7.08
C LEU A 5 -13.40 17.37 6.89
N THR A 6 -12.41 17.25 7.77
CA THR A 6 -11.23 18.13 7.77
C THR A 6 -10.21 17.61 6.77
N MET A 7 -9.84 18.44 5.79
CA MET A 7 -8.73 18.16 4.88
C MET A 7 -7.44 18.04 5.69
N THR A 8 -6.84 16.85 5.69
CA THR A 8 -5.69 16.54 6.55
C THR A 8 -4.62 15.82 5.75
N THR A 9 -3.38 16.26 5.96
CA THR A 9 -2.14 15.60 5.55
C THR A 9 -1.48 15.01 6.79
N THR A 10 -1.07 13.75 6.73
CA THR A 10 -0.34 13.09 7.83
C THR A 10 0.79 12.25 7.28
N VAL A 11 2.01 12.44 7.81
CA VAL A 11 3.14 11.55 7.56
C VAL A 11 3.07 10.40 8.56
N LEU A 12 3.13 9.17 8.06
CA LEU A 12 3.15 7.93 8.82
C LEU A 12 4.52 7.30 8.65
N HIS A 13 5.27 7.17 9.74
CA HIS A 13 6.63 6.65 9.68
C HIS A 13 6.64 5.11 9.70
N HIS A 14 7.50 4.53 8.87
CA HIS A 14 7.61 3.06 8.73
C HIS A 14 7.86 2.35 10.07
N ASP A 15 8.72 2.95 10.89
CA ASP A 15 9.14 2.39 12.17
C ASP A 15 8.00 2.36 13.20
N ASP A 16 6.97 3.17 13.00
CA ASP A 16 5.81 3.29 13.89
C ASP A 16 4.64 2.38 13.46
N TYR A 17 4.74 1.68 12.32
CA TYR A 17 3.68 0.80 11.85
C TYR A 17 3.42 -0.36 12.82
N ALA A 18 2.15 -0.53 13.20
CA ALA A 18 1.70 -1.61 14.05
C ALA A 18 2.03 -2.97 13.42
N GLN A 19 2.76 -3.82 14.15
CA GLN A 19 3.21 -5.12 13.67
C GLN A 19 2.28 -6.24 14.14
N SER A 20 2.05 -7.23 13.28
CA SER A 20 1.31 -8.44 13.61
C SER A 20 1.98 -9.65 12.98
N ARG A 21 2.32 -10.65 13.80
CA ARG A 21 2.85 -11.93 13.32
C ARG A 21 1.72 -12.77 12.75
N TRP A 22 2.00 -13.49 11.67
CA TRP A 22 1.04 -14.42 11.10
C TRP A 22 0.81 -15.60 12.05
N LYS A 23 -0.41 -16.15 12.06
CA LYS A 23 -0.77 -17.31 12.91
C LYS A 23 0.12 -18.53 12.65
N ASN A 24 0.60 -18.70 11.41
CA ASN A 24 1.51 -19.78 11.01
C ASN A 24 2.98 -19.51 11.38
N GLY A 25 3.32 -18.31 11.88
CA GLY A 25 4.66 -17.90 12.24
C GLY A 25 5.59 -17.58 11.06
N LEU A 26 5.11 -17.65 9.82
CA LEU A 26 5.94 -17.57 8.60
C LEU A 26 6.14 -16.15 8.07
N GLY A 27 5.51 -15.14 8.70
CA GLY A 27 5.61 -13.77 8.25
C GLY A 27 5.20 -12.76 9.31
N VAL A 28 5.54 -11.50 9.01
CA VAL A 28 5.17 -10.33 9.81
C VAL A 28 4.53 -9.31 8.89
N THR A 29 3.36 -8.81 9.29
CA THR A 29 2.70 -7.70 8.61
C THR A 29 2.84 -6.44 9.45
N ARG A 30 3.14 -5.33 8.78
CA ARG A 30 3.11 -3.96 9.30
C ARG A 30 1.94 -3.24 8.67
N THR A 31 0.98 -2.78 9.46
CA THR A 31 -0.18 -2.06 8.92
C THR A 31 0.21 -0.60 8.70
N VAL A 32 0.05 -0.13 7.45
CA VAL A 32 0.30 1.26 7.06
C VAL A 32 -0.91 2.12 7.38
N ASP A 33 -2.10 1.68 6.97
CA ASP A 33 -3.38 2.35 7.24
C ASP A 33 -4.50 1.31 7.24
N ILE A 34 -5.53 1.56 8.03
CA ILE A 34 -6.75 0.75 8.07
C ILE A 34 -7.94 1.66 8.33
N ALA A 35 -9.07 1.38 7.68
CA ALA A 35 -10.29 2.12 7.92
C ALA A 35 -11.50 1.20 8.18
N PRO A 36 -12.38 1.56 9.14
CA PRO A 36 -12.17 2.61 10.15
C PRO A 36 -10.94 2.34 11.05
N GLU A 37 -10.47 3.36 11.78
CA GLU A 37 -9.20 3.33 12.55
C GLU A 37 -9.09 2.12 13.50
N ASP A 38 -10.20 1.74 14.14
CA ASP A 38 -10.29 0.60 15.06
C ASP A 38 -10.76 -0.71 14.39
N ALA A 39 -10.75 -0.78 13.05
CA ALA A 39 -11.20 -1.96 12.35
C ALA A 39 -10.32 -3.18 12.66
N SER A 40 -10.95 -4.34 12.73
CA SER A 40 -10.27 -5.62 12.78
C SER A 40 -10.08 -6.16 11.36
N PHE A 41 -9.41 -7.31 11.26
CA PHE A 41 -9.31 -8.06 10.02
C PHE A 41 -10.68 -8.44 9.41
N ASP A 42 -11.74 -8.50 10.22
CA ASP A 42 -13.08 -8.86 9.75
C ASP A 42 -13.95 -7.64 9.42
N THR A 43 -13.64 -6.46 9.95
CA THR A 43 -14.51 -5.28 9.87
C THR A 43 -13.97 -4.13 9.04
N PHE A 44 -12.77 -4.25 8.47
CA PHE A 44 -12.20 -3.20 7.64
C PHE A 44 -13.02 -2.95 6.36
N ALA A 45 -13.09 -1.68 5.97
CA ALA A 45 -13.46 -1.23 4.63
C ALA A 45 -12.26 -1.33 3.68
N TRP A 46 -11.08 -0.87 4.15
CA TRP A 46 -9.80 -1.15 3.52
C TRP A 46 -8.69 -1.35 4.55
N ARG A 47 -7.62 -2.02 4.12
CA ARG A 47 -6.38 -2.18 4.85
C ARG A 47 -5.20 -2.11 3.90
N VAL A 48 -4.28 -1.19 4.15
CA VAL A 48 -2.97 -1.11 3.48
C VAL A 48 -1.90 -1.61 4.44
N SER A 49 -1.08 -2.54 3.99
CA SER A 49 -0.08 -3.16 4.85
C SER A 49 1.14 -3.63 4.06
N MET A 50 2.26 -3.77 4.75
CA MET A 50 3.48 -4.35 4.19
C MET A 50 3.80 -5.66 4.88
N ALA A 51 4.15 -6.70 4.13
CA ALA A 51 4.51 -7.99 4.69
C ALA A 51 5.93 -8.39 4.30
N ASP A 52 6.72 -8.81 5.27
CA ASP A 52 7.95 -9.57 4.99
C ASP A 52 7.55 -11.04 4.83
N VAL A 53 7.87 -11.61 3.66
CA VAL A 53 7.47 -12.96 3.27
C VAL A 53 8.70 -13.83 2.97
N GLY A 54 8.63 -15.06 3.45
CA GLY A 54 9.59 -16.13 3.13
C GLY A 54 9.05 -16.99 1.98
N ASP A 55 9.09 -18.30 2.16
CA ASP A 55 8.64 -19.26 1.14
C ASP A 55 7.16 -19.05 0.75
N PRO A 56 6.78 -19.38 -0.50
CA PRO A 56 5.39 -19.31 -0.94
C PRO A 56 4.44 -20.07 -0.01
N THR A 57 3.40 -19.37 0.45
CA THR A 57 2.39 -19.94 1.34
C THR A 57 0.98 -19.59 0.88
N PRO A 58 -0.02 -20.46 1.13
CA PRO A 58 -1.41 -20.14 0.86
C PRO A 58 -1.84 -18.89 1.62
N PHE A 59 -2.51 -17.99 0.92
CA PHE A 59 -3.18 -16.86 1.54
C PHE A 59 -4.47 -17.32 2.24
N SER A 60 -4.85 -16.58 3.29
CA SER A 60 -6.13 -16.81 3.93
C SER A 60 -7.26 -16.39 2.98
N PRO A 61 -8.31 -17.22 2.82
CA PRO A 61 -9.50 -16.81 2.08
C PRO A 61 -10.13 -15.58 2.70
N LEU A 62 -10.51 -14.62 1.86
CA LEU A 62 -11.14 -13.37 2.27
C LEU A 62 -12.34 -13.07 1.36
N PRO A 63 -13.47 -13.77 1.54
CA PRO A 63 -14.59 -13.61 0.63
C PRO A 63 -15.13 -12.18 0.59
N GLY A 64 -15.43 -11.69 -0.61
CA GLY A 64 -15.93 -10.32 -0.80
C GLY A 64 -14.88 -9.21 -0.68
N VAL A 65 -13.60 -9.54 -0.57
CA VAL A 65 -12.48 -8.60 -0.52
C VAL A 65 -11.72 -8.61 -1.84
N ASP A 66 -11.40 -7.46 -2.38
CA ASP A 66 -10.47 -7.31 -3.52
C ASP A 66 -9.07 -7.03 -2.99
N ARG A 67 -8.05 -7.60 -3.66
CA ARG A 67 -6.65 -7.51 -3.22
C ARG A 67 -5.74 -7.02 -4.33
N TRP A 68 -4.92 -6.02 -4.01
CA TRP A 68 -3.79 -5.61 -4.82
C TRP A 68 -2.51 -5.98 -4.08
N LEU A 69 -1.65 -6.74 -4.74
CA LEU A 69 -0.36 -7.15 -4.23
C LEU A 69 0.73 -6.56 -5.11
N MET A 70 1.72 -5.91 -4.48
CA MET A 70 2.85 -5.31 -5.16
C MET A 70 4.15 -5.69 -4.44
N PRO A 71 5.06 -6.47 -5.05
CA PRO A 71 6.38 -6.68 -4.49
C PRO A 71 7.16 -5.35 -4.49
N VAL A 72 7.75 -4.98 -3.35
CA VAL A 72 8.45 -3.69 -3.18
C VAL A 72 9.91 -3.83 -2.74
N ALA A 73 10.33 -5.02 -2.26
CA ALA A 73 11.74 -5.33 -2.01
C ALA A 73 12.02 -6.84 -2.05
N GLY A 74 13.30 -7.21 -2.08
CA GLY A 74 13.78 -8.60 -2.04
C GLY A 74 14.13 -9.18 -3.41
N SER A 75 14.36 -10.50 -3.45
CA SER A 75 14.94 -11.20 -4.61
C SER A 75 13.93 -11.56 -5.71
N GLY A 76 12.64 -11.31 -5.48
CA GLY A 76 11.54 -11.62 -6.39
C GLY A 76 10.35 -12.22 -5.63
N PHE A 77 9.21 -12.29 -6.31
CA PHE A 77 7.95 -12.75 -5.75
C PHE A 77 7.27 -13.71 -6.72
N GLU A 78 6.75 -14.82 -6.20
CA GLU A 78 5.91 -15.76 -6.92
C GLU A 78 4.50 -15.72 -6.35
N LEU A 79 3.51 -15.70 -7.24
CA LEU A 79 2.09 -15.71 -6.88
C LEU A 79 1.39 -16.72 -7.78
N THR A 80 0.57 -17.59 -7.20
CA THR A 80 -0.34 -18.47 -7.94
C THR A 80 -1.75 -18.09 -7.58
N ILE A 81 -2.62 -17.87 -8.58
CA ILE A 81 -4.04 -17.57 -8.39
C ILE A 81 -4.84 -18.57 -9.22
N ASN A 82 -5.70 -19.36 -8.57
CA ASN A 82 -6.51 -20.41 -9.20
C ASN A 82 -5.67 -21.34 -10.11
N GLY A 83 -4.47 -21.71 -9.64
CA GLY A 83 -3.51 -22.54 -10.37
C GLY A 83 -2.71 -21.84 -11.47
N VAL A 84 -2.97 -20.54 -11.73
CA VAL A 84 -2.24 -19.76 -12.74
C VAL A 84 -1.05 -19.04 -12.08
N PRO A 85 0.20 -19.25 -12.57
CA PRO A 85 1.38 -18.61 -11.99
C PRO A 85 1.59 -17.19 -12.53
N TYR A 86 2.01 -16.30 -11.63
CA TYR A 86 2.40 -14.92 -11.85
C TYR A 86 3.75 -14.66 -11.18
N ARG A 87 4.60 -13.84 -11.82
CA ARG A 87 5.93 -13.45 -11.33
C ARG A 87 6.07 -11.93 -11.42
N PRO A 88 5.32 -11.17 -10.61
CA PRO A 88 5.32 -9.72 -10.71
C PRO A 88 6.71 -9.15 -10.45
N ALA A 89 7.13 -8.20 -11.27
CA ALA A 89 8.32 -7.42 -11.03
C ALA A 89 8.14 -6.50 -9.82
N ARG A 90 9.24 -5.96 -9.29
CA ARG A 90 9.19 -4.92 -8.25
C ARG A 90 8.36 -3.73 -8.75
N GLY A 91 7.35 -3.33 -7.97
CA GLY A 91 6.44 -2.23 -8.30
C GLY A 91 5.30 -2.61 -9.25
N GLU A 92 5.25 -3.85 -9.75
CA GLU A 92 4.14 -4.35 -10.54
C GLU A 92 2.98 -4.76 -9.62
N VAL A 93 1.76 -4.38 -10.00
CA VAL A 93 0.56 -4.64 -9.21
C VAL A 93 -0.20 -5.81 -9.81
N VAL A 94 -0.49 -6.82 -8.98
CA VAL A 94 -1.43 -7.89 -9.30
C VAL A 94 -2.71 -7.68 -8.51
N HIS A 95 -3.83 -7.54 -9.22
CA HIS A 95 -5.16 -7.42 -8.65
C HIS A 95 -5.94 -8.74 -8.79
N PHE A 96 -6.50 -9.24 -7.69
CA PHE A 96 -7.25 -10.50 -7.65
C PHE A 96 -8.29 -10.51 -6.53
N SER A 97 -9.23 -11.44 -6.58
CA SER A 97 -10.27 -11.57 -5.56
C SER A 97 -9.74 -12.35 -4.35
N GLY A 98 -10.16 -11.95 -3.15
CA GLY A 98 -10.01 -12.76 -1.94
C GLY A 98 -10.89 -14.02 -1.92
N ASP A 99 -11.81 -14.16 -2.89
CA ASP A 99 -12.52 -15.41 -3.16
C ASP A 99 -11.64 -16.45 -3.89
N ASP A 100 -10.54 -16.02 -4.52
CA ASP A 100 -9.66 -16.89 -5.31
C ASP A 100 -8.75 -17.74 -4.41
N GLU A 101 -8.40 -18.95 -4.87
CA GLU A 101 -7.33 -19.74 -4.26
C GLU A 101 -5.99 -19.12 -4.65
N ALA A 102 -5.36 -18.43 -3.69
CA ALA A 102 -4.10 -17.75 -3.92
C ALA A 102 -3.00 -18.23 -2.97
N ALA A 103 -1.79 -18.40 -3.48
CA ALA A 103 -0.59 -18.65 -2.69
C ALA A 103 0.56 -17.79 -3.21
N GLY A 104 1.35 -17.22 -2.31
CA GLY A 104 2.46 -16.36 -2.73
C GLY A 104 3.55 -16.23 -1.68
N GLY A 105 4.73 -15.80 -2.14
CA GLY A 105 5.91 -15.60 -1.31
C GLY A 105 7.14 -15.28 -2.15
N ALA A 106 8.30 -15.26 -1.50
CA ALA A 106 9.56 -14.93 -2.11
C ALA A 106 10.05 -16.01 -3.08
N SER A 107 10.61 -15.59 -4.20
CA SER A 107 11.46 -16.44 -5.04
C SER A 107 12.93 -16.23 -4.62
N GLY A 108 13.33 -16.82 -3.49
CA GLY A 108 14.70 -16.73 -2.96
C GLY A 108 14.78 -16.36 -1.48
N SER A 109 15.70 -15.48 -1.11
CA SER A 109 16.08 -15.22 0.29
C SER A 109 15.06 -14.41 1.11
N GLY A 110 13.93 -14.03 0.50
CA GLY A 110 12.89 -13.21 1.12
C GLY A 110 12.41 -12.09 0.20
N SER A 111 11.19 -11.62 0.45
CA SER A 111 10.58 -10.50 -0.25
C SER A 111 9.76 -9.65 0.72
N ARG A 112 9.53 -8.40 0.35
CA ARG A 112 8.53 -7.54 0.96
C ARG A 112 7.49 -7.18 -0.07
N ASP A 113 6.22 -7.34 0.26
CA ASP A 113 5.11 -6.85 -0.54
C ASP A 113 4.32 -5.75 0.17
N LEU A 114 3.68 -4.91 -0.64
CA LEU A 114 2.59 -4.03 -0.25
C LEU A 114 1.28 -4.73 -0.62
N ASN A 115 0.37 -4.79 0.36
CA ASN A 115 -0.96 -5.34 0.23
C ASN A 115 -2.00 -4.26 0.46
N LEU A 116 -2.86 -4.05 -0.53
CA LEU A 116 -4.11 -3.31 -0.36
C LEU A 116 -5.25 -4.33 -0.40
N MET A 117 -6.03 -4.40 0.67
CA MET A 117 -7.24 -5.20 0.78
C MET A 117 -8.44 -4.27 0.90
N VAL A 118 -9.50 -4.51 0.13
CA VAL A 118 -10.70 -3.66 0.13
C VAL A 118 -11.95 -4.52 0.17
N ARG A 119 -12.82 -4.28 1.14
CA ARG A 119 -14.12 -4.97 1.21
C ARG A 119 -15.07 -4.31 0.22
N ARG A 120 -15.46 -5.04 -0.83
CA ARG A 120 -16.26 -4.53 -1.96
C ARG A 120 -17.54 -3.81 -1.56
N SER A 121 -18.18 -4.28 -0.49
CA SER A 121 -19.43 -3.70 0.01
C SER A 121 -19.27 -2.33 0.68
N HIS A 122 -18.04 -1.91 1.02
CA HIS A 122 -17.78 -0.69 1.80
C HIS A 122 -16.95 0.35 1.06
N ALA A 123 -16.11 -0.08 0.11
CA ALA A 123 -15.18 0.83 -0.56
C ALA A 123 -14.85 0.39 -1.99
N ALA A 124 -14.22 1.30 -2.73
CA ALA A 124 -13.53 1.06 -3.98
C ALA A 124 -12.10 1.61 -3.86
N ALA A 125 -11.17 1.04 -4.60
CA ALA A 125 -9.80 1.53 -4.61
C ALA A 125 -9.07 1.24 -5.92
N ASP A 126 -7.92 1.90 -6.06
CA ASP A 126 -6.90 1.59 -7.04
C ASP A 126 -5.52 1.66 -6.38
N LEU A 127 -4.58 0.84 -6.86
CA LEU A 127 -3.17 0.88 -6.46
C LEU A 127 -2.31 0.94 -7.71
N ARG A 128 -1.44 1.95 -7.77
CA ARG A 128 -0.51 2.14 -8.89
C ARG A 128 0.83 2.67 -8.40
N THR A 129 1.83 2.61 -9.26
CA THR A 129 3.09 3.34 -9.04
C THR A 129 3.03 4.75 -9.63
N LEU A 130 3.87 5.63 -9.10
CA LEU A 130 4.11 6.96 -9.62
C LEU A 130 5.61 7.27 -9.52
N ALA A 131 6.27 7.41 -10.67
CA ALA A 131 7.65 7.89 -10.72
C ALA A 131 7.66 9.41 -10.91
N ILE A 132 8.47 10.10 -10.11
CA ILE A 132 8.77 11.53 -10.26
C ILE A 132 10.24 11.60 -10.66
N ALA A 133 10.52 12.00 -11.90
CA ALA A 133 11.88 12.09 -12.41
C ALA A 133 12.57 13.38 -11.94
N ALA A 134 13.85 13.31 -11.61
CA ALA A 134 14.69 14.49 -11.41
C ALA A 134 14.99 15.16 -12.76
N ASN A 135 14.22 16.19 -13.11
CA ASN A 135 14.37 16.95 -14.35
C ASN A 135 14.79 18.41 -14.13
N ALA A 136 15.05 18.80 -12.89
CA ALA A 136 15.42 20.15 -12.43
C ALA A 136 16.14 20.02 -11.07
N PRO A 137 16.78 21.08 -10.52
CA PRO A 137 17.37 21.01 -9.17
C PRO A 137 16.36 20.62 -8.08
N LEU A 138 15.06 20.81 -8.33
CA LEU A 138 13.96 20.28 -7.54
C LEU A 138 12.79 19.97 -8.47
N ALA A 139 12.34 18.71 -8.49
CA ALA A 139 11.12 18.28 -9.16
C ALA A 139 10.00 18.12 -8.13
N ALA A 140 8.75 18.37 -8.52
CA ALA A 140 7.61 18.20 -7.64
C ALA A 140 6.41 17.61 -8.36
N ARG A 141 5.66 16.74 -7.70
CA ARG A 141 4.34 16.29 -8.15
C ARG A 141 3.33 16.44 -7.03
N THR A 142 2.24 17.14 -7.33
CA THR A 142 1.14 17.24 -6.39
C THR A 142 0.20 16.05 -6.50
N LEU A 143 -0.16 15.47 -5.36
CA LEU A 143 -1.27 14.54 -5.20
C LEU A 143 -2.41 15.23 -4.48
N THR A 144 -3.64 14.84 -4.83
CA THR A 144 -4.87 15.35 -4.24
C THR A 144 -5.75 14.16 -3.93
N ALA A 145 -6.29 14.08 -2.72
CA ALA A 145 -7.43 13.21 -2.46
C ALA A 145 -8.68 13.83 -3.11
N HIS A 146 -9.58 13.04 -3.67
CA HIS A 146 -10.80 13.54 -4.31
C HIS A 146 -12.01 12.93 -3.62
N GLY A 147 -12.50 13.57 -2.55
CA GLY A 147 -13.59 13.05 -1.72
C GLY A 147 -13.31 11.68 -1.07
N GLY A 148 -12.05 11.37 -0.79
CA GLY A 148 -11.62 10.06 -0.29
C GLY A 148 -10.28 10.09 0.44
N THR A 149 -9.57 8.97 0.51
CA THR A 149 -8.21 8.90 1.08
C THR A 149 -7.19 8.57 -0.01
N VAL A 150 -6.06 9.26 -0.04
CA VAL A 150 -4.89 8.86 -0.81
C VAL A 150 -3.75 8.51 0.14
N LEU A 151 -3.13 7.35 -0.06
CA LEU A 151 -1.90 6.96 0.60
C LEU A 151 -0.78 6.89 -0.43
N ALA A 152 0.26 7.69 -0.24
CA ALA A 152 1.46 7.66 -1.05
C ALA A 152 2.63 7.14 -0.21
N ILE A 153 3.15 5.96 -0.56
CA ILE A 153 4.25 5.29 0.15
C ILE A 153 5.53 5.45 -0.66
N LEU A 154 6.60 5.96 -0.05
CA LEU A 154 7.90 6.08 -0.70
C LEU A 154 8.54 4.69 -0.87
N LEU A 155 8.73 4.25 -2.12
CA LEU A 155 9.35 2.96 -2.43
C LEU A 155 10.84 3.08 -2.72
N ASP A 156 11.28 4.19 -3.31
CA ASP A 156 12.66 4.40 -3.73
C ASP A 156 12.95 5.89 -3.96
N GLY A 157 14.22 6.28 -3.88
CA GLY A 157 14.68 7.66 -4.05
C GLY A 157 14.41 8.55 -2.83
N ASP A 158 14.30 9.86 -3.07
CA ASP A 158 14.07 10.88 -2.05
C ASP A 158 12.74 11.60 -2.27
N ALA A 159 11.99 11.84 -1.19
CA ALA A 159 10.82 12.69 -1.23
C ALA A 159 10.72 13.54 0.04
N GLU A 160 10.32 14.79 -0.12
CA GLU A 160 9.96 15.70 0.96
C GLU A 160 8.51 16.16 0.74
N VAL A 161 7.72 16.19 1.82
CA VAL A 161 6.33 16.63 1.81
C VAL A 161 6.09 17.55 2.98
N ALA A 162 5.58 18.76 2.72
CA ALA A 162 5.31 19.77 3.74
C ALA A 162 6.50 20.04 4.69
N GLY A 163 7.74 20.01 4.15
CA GLY A 163 8.97 20.21 4.93
C GLY A 163 9.50 18.97 5.67
N ALA A 164 8.80 17.83 5.56
CA ALA A 164 9.20 16.57 6.19
C ALA A 164 9.83 15.62 5.17
N LYS A 165 11.08 15.24 5.41
CA LYS A 165 11.78 14.22 4.61
C LYS A 165 11.23 12.84 4.91
N LEU A 166 10.91 12.10 3.87
CA LEU A 166 10.40 10.73 3.98
C LEU A 166 11.57 9.74 3.94
N SER A 167 11.51 8.75 4.82
CA SER A 167 12.33 7.55 4.72
C SER A 167 11.65 6.51 3.82
N THR A 168 12.42 5.55 3.31
CA THR A 168 11.84 4.44 2.53
C THR A 168 10.75 3.73 3.36
N PHE A 169 9.58 3.57 2.74
CA PHE A 169 8.34 3.03 3.30
C PHE A 169 7.55 3.93 4.26
N ASP A 170 7.99 5.17 4.49
CA ASP A 170 7.10 6.18 5.04
C ASP A 170 5.94 6.42 4.08
N ALA A 171 4.77 6.68 4.64
CA ALA A 171 3.55 6.97 3.91
C ALA A 171 3.06 8.38 4.21
N VAL A 172 2.43 8.99 3.22
CA VAL A 172 1.66 10.23 3.40
C VAL A 172 0.20 9.93 3.15
N ARG A 173 -0.63 10.19 4.17
CA ARG A 173 -2.08 10.07 4.13
C ARG A 173 -2.70 11.43 3.86
N LEU A 174 -3.36 11.55 2.73
CA LEU A 174 -4.19 12.71 2.34
C LEU A 174 -5.65 12.33 2.49
N SER A 175 -6.42 13.14 3.20
CA SER A 175 -7.84 12.89 3.47
C SER A 175 -8.71 13.93 2.79
N GLU A 176 -9.86 13.48 2.28
CA GLU A 176 -10.90 14.26 1.63
C GLU A 176 -10.42 14.91 0.33
N ASP A 177 -10.20 16.23 0.36
CA ASP A 177 -9.67 17.03 -0.74
C ASP A 177 -8.28 17.62 -0.42
N ALA A 178 -7.59 17.06 0.59
CA ALA A 178 -6.23 17.45 0.92
C ALA A 178 -5.30 17.28 -0.29
N ARG A 179 -4.37 18.22 -0.42
CA ARG A 179 -3.49 18.34 -1.58
C ARG A 179 -2.08 18.67 -1.13
N GLU A 180 -1.10 17.87 -1.54
CA GLU A 180 0.30 18.06 -1.15
C GLU A 180 1.29 17.79 -2.28
N ALA A 181 2.35 18.58 -2.30
CA ALA A 181 3.47 18.40 -3.21
C ALA A 181 4.49 17.40 -2.63
N PHE A 182 4.85 16.42 -3.46
CA PHE A 182 5.98 15.51 -3.23
C PHE A 182 7.16 16.07 -4.00
N GLU A 183 8.08 16.67 -3.27
CA GLU A 183 9.29 17.30 -3.80
C GLU A 183 10.45 16.29 -3.77
N THR A 184 11.28 16.29 -4.80
CA THR A 184 12.40 15.36 -4.93
C THR A 184 13.55 16.00 -5.69
N ALA A 185 14.77 15.78 -5.23
CA ALA A 185 15.98 16.28 -5.88
C ALA A 185 16.63 15.22 -6.79
N ALA A 186 16.56 13.94 -6.44
CA ALA A 186 17.16 12.83 -7.21
C ALA A 186 16.13 11.97 -7.95
N GLY A 187 14.84 12.25 -7.75
CA GLY A 187 13.72 11.48 -8.28
C GLY A 187 13.28 10.42 -7.28
N CYS A 188 12.02 10.01 -7.37
CA CYS A 188 11.47 9.00 -6.48
C CYS A 188 10.40 8.14 -7.14
N LEU A 189 10.14 6.99 -6.51
CA LEU A 189 9.06 6.09 -6.84
C LEU A 189 8.10 5.98 -5.66
N LEU A 190 6.83 6.25 -5.91
CA LEU A 190 5.76 6.11 -4.92
C LEU A 190 4.83 4.95 -5.31
N ALA A 191 4.35 4.20 -4.31
CA ALA A 191 3.09 3.46 -4.43
C ALA A 191 1.96 4.39 -4.02
N VAL A 192 0.93 4.53 -4.84
CA VAL A 192 -0.21 5.42 -4.60
C VAL A 192 -1.48 4.59 -4.55
N ALA A 193 -2.06 4.45 -3.36
CA ALA A 193 -3.38 3.88 -3.16
C ALA A 193 -4.42 5.01 -3.11
N SER A 194 -5.44 4.96 -3.96
CA SER A 194 -6.59 5.86 -3.92
C SER A 194 -7.80 5.10 -3.41
N LEU A 195 -8.43 5.58 -2.35
CA LEU A 195 -9.43 4.87 -1.56
C LEU A 195 -10.68 5.73 -1.47
N ALA A 196 -11.83 5.18 -1.85
CA ALA A 196 -13.12 5.86 -1.78
C ALA A 196 -14.14 4.98 -1.05
N GLY A 197 -14.82 5.54 -0.05
CA GLY A 197 -15.97 4.89 0.57
C GLY A 197 -17.14 4.76 -0.41
N ARG A 198 -18.01 3.77 -0.20
CA ARG A 198 -19.27 3.61 -0.92
C ARG A 198 -20.46 4.09 -0.11
#